data_AF-A0A914WND8-F1
#
_entry.id   AF-A0A914WND8-F1
#
_cell.length_a   1.000
_cell.length_b   1.000
_cell.length_c   1.000
_cell.angle_alpha   90.00
_cell.angle_beta   90.00
_cell.angle_gamma   90.00
#
_symmetry.space_group_name_H-M   'P 1'
#
loop_
_entity.id
_entity.type
_entity.pdbx_description
1 polymer ?
#
loop_
_entity_poly.entity_id
_entity_poly.type
_entity_poly.pdbx_seq_one_letter_code
_entity_poly.pdbx_strand_id
1 'polypeptide(L)'
;MTSLPLPRQCGNMVEILPDRLYFCSYDDNMRPKADMQTSYLNVDSEVHYESFYSDFGPLNLSVLYRFCKKLISKLKLSKKRIVFYTSSAGQKRVNGAFLIGSFAIIFHNKSAEEVWSKLRLAQPPKYLAFR
;
A
#
# COMPACT_ATOMS: atom_id res chain seq x y z
N MET A 1 -3.56 -4.87 32.83
CA MET A 1 -3.78 -4.00 31.65
C MET A 1 -3.52 -4.81 30.40
N THR A 2 -4.54 -5.46 29.86
CA THR A 2 -4.44 -6.26 28.63
C THR A 2 -4.30 -5.30 27.46
N SER A 3 -3.12 -5.23 26.86
CA SER A 3 -2.92 -4.52 25.59
C SER A 3 -3.91 -5.09 24.57
N LEU A 4 -4.70 -4.21 23.95
CA LEU A 4 -5.52 -4.57 22.79
C LEU A 4 -4.61 -5.28 21.77
N PRO A 5 -5.02 -6.45 21.22
CA PRO A 5 -4.19 -7.16 20.27
C PRO A 5 -3.87 -6.24 19.10
N LEU A 6 -2.58 -6.12 18.77
CA LEU A 6 -2.13 -5.36 17.61
C LEU A 6 -2.86 -5.90 16.37
N PRO A 7 -3.25 -5.02 15.42
CA PRO A 7 -3.97 -5.44 14.23
C PRO A 7 -3.24 -6.60 13.54
N ARG A 8 -3.94 -7.71 13.32
CA ARG A 8 -3.35 -8.89 12.66
C ARG A 8 -2.99 -8.51 11.23
N GLN A 9 -1.69 -8.52 10.95
CA GLN A 9 -1.13 -8.16 9.64
C GLN A 9 -1.19 -9.39 8.72
N CYS A 10 -1.51 -9.15 7.45
CA CYS A 10 -1.41 -10.13 6.38
C CYS A 10 -0.07 -9.95 5.68
N GLY A 11 0.95 -10.65 6.18
CA GLY A 11 2.34 -10.49 5.76
C GLY A 11 3.09 -9.45 6.58
N ASN A 12 4.18 -8.94 6.02
CA ASN A 12 5.06 -8.01 6.72
C ASN A 12 4.81 -6.58 6.28
N MET A 13 5.02 -5.65 7.21
CA MET A 13 5.17 -4.23 6.89
C MET A 13 6.57 -3.97 6.33
N VAL A 14 6.64 -3.24 5.22
CA VAL A 14 7.90 -2.92 4.53
C VAL A 14 8.10 -1.42 4.40
N GLU A 15 9.34 -0.99 4.48
CA GLU A 15 9.72 0.41 4.33
C GLU A 15 10.02 0.76 2.87
N ILE A 16 9.21 1.66 2.31
CA ILE A 16 9.37 2.16 0.95
C ILE A 16 10.32 3.37 0.94
N LEU A 17 10.07 4.34 1.82
CA LEU A 17 10.95 5.49 2.05
C LEU A 17 11.38 5.52 3.52
N PRO A 18 12.69 5.64 3.79
CA PRO A 18 13.23 5.66 5.15
C PRO A 18 12.47 6.59 6.08
N ASP A 19 11.99 6.04 7.21
CA ASP A 19 11.28 6.74 8.29
C ASP A 19 10.03 7.53 7.89
N ARG A 20 9.53 7.37 6.66
CA ARG A 20 8.44 8.20 6.12
C ARG A 20 7.29 7.43 5.52
N LEU A 21 7.57 6.37 4.76
CA LEU A 21 6.54 5.68 3.99
C LEU A 21 6.70 4.18 4.07
N TYR A 22 5.66 3.52 4.56
CA TYR A 22 5.59 2.08 4.73
C TYR A 22 4.42 1.51 3.91
N PHE A 23 4.54 0.23 3.56
CA PHE A 23 3.50 -0.55 2.92
C PHE A 23 3.20 -1.82 3.71
N CYS A 24 1.92 -2.16 3.90
CA CYS A 24 1.52 -3.43 4.51
C CYS A 24 0.11 -3.84 4.07
N SER A 25 -0.33 -5.02 4.50
CA SER A 25 -1.71 -5.45 4.37
C SER A 25 -2.26 -5.88 5.72
N TYR A 26 -3.51 -5.57 6.00
CA TYR A 26 -4.22 -6.00 7.21
C TYR A 26 -5.36 -6.94 6.85
N ASP A 27 -5.79 -7.76 7.81
CA ASP A 27 -7.01 -8.54 7.66
C ASP A 27 -8.23 -7.62 7.41
N ASP A 28 -9.20 -8.08 6.61
CA ASP A 28 -10.32 -7.26 6.12
C ASP A 28 -11.15 -6.58 7.24
N ASN A 29 -11.19 -7.17 8.43
CA ASN A 29 -11.91 -6.64 9.59
C ASN A 29 -11.11 -5.61 10.41
N MET A 30 -9.86 -5.35 10.03
CA MET A 30 -8.96 -4.48 10.78
C MET A 30 -8.71 -3.15 10.06
N ARG A 31 -9.05 -2.07 10.76
CA ARG A 31 -8.72 -0.70 10.35
C ARG A 31 -7.81 -0.09 11.42
N PRO A 32 -6.50 0.07 11.13
CA PRO A 32 -5.59 0.68 12.09
C PRO A 32 -6.00 2.12 12.40
N LYS A 33 -5.93 2.51 13.67
CA LYS A 33 -6.22 3.86 14.13
C LYS A 33 -4.95 4.70 14.06
N ALA A 34 -5.06 5.92 13.54
CA ALA A 34 -3.95 6.87 13.53
C ALA A 34 -3.57 7.30 14.96
N ASP A 35 -2.30 7.64 15.15
CA ASP A 35 -1.75 8.13 16.41
C ASP A 35 -0.92 9.41 16.18
N MET A 36 -0.15 9.85 17.19
CA MET A 36 0.66 11.06 17.10
C MET A 36 1.81 10.95 16.09
N GLN A 37 2.34 9.75 15.85
CA GLN A 37 3.51 9.51 15.00
C GLN A 37 3.15 8.90 13.65
N THR A 38 2.03 8.19 13.56
CA THR A 38 1.65 7.38 12.40
C THR A 38 0.27 7.76 11.89
N SER A 39 0.17 7.91 10.58
CA SER A 39 -1.10 8.05 9.88
C SER A 39 -1.23 6.94 8.84
N TYR A 40 -2.46 6.51 8.61
CA TYR A 40 -2.74 5.43 7.69
C TYR A 40 -3.42 5.96 6.43
N LEU A 41 -3.15 5.32 5.30
CA LEU A 41 -3.77 5.57 4.02
C LEU A 41 -4.24 4.22 3.45
N ASN A 42 -5.51 4.13 3.10
CA ASN A 42 -6.07 3.01 2.33
C ASN A 42 -6.88 3.59 1.19
N VAL A 43 -6.93 2.85 0.08
CA VAL A 43 -7.65 3.26 -1.12
C VAL A 43 -8.59 2.16 -1.63
N ASP A 44 -8.75 1.07 -0.89
CA ASP A 44 -9.51 -0.10 -1.37
C ASP A 44 -10.98 0.21 -1.62
N SER A 45 -11.56 1.16 -0.88
CA SER A 45 -12.95 1.61 -1.07
C SER A 45 -13.08 2.78 -2.04
N GLU A 46 -11.98 3.45 -2.37
CA GLU A 46 -11.97 4.62 -3.27
C GLU A 46 -11.66 4.23 -4.72
N VAL A 47 -11.11 3.03 -4.90
CA VAL A 47 -10.56 2.58 -6.16
C VAL A 47 -11.19 1.24 -6.52
N HIS A 48 -11.92 1.23 -7.64
CA HIS A 48 -12.50 0.03 -8.21
C HIS A 48 -11.86 -0.20 -9.57
N TYR A 49 -11.38 -1.41 -9.79
CA TYR A 49 -10.99 -1.87 -11.13
C TYR A 49 -12.25 -2.43 -11.79
N GLU A 50 -12.56 -1.94 -12.99
CA GLU A 50 -13.69 -2.43 -13.79
C GLU A 50 -13.21 -3.64 -14.60
N SER A 51 -13.57 -4.84 -14.13
CA SER A 51 -13.19 -6.10 -14.77
C SER A 51 -14.00 -6.36 -16.04
N PHE A 52 -13.35 -6.81 -17.11
CA PHE A 52 -14.03 -7.33 -18.29
C PHE A 52 -14.46 -8.79 -18.09
N TYR A 53 -13.69 -9.57 -17.34
CA TYR A 53 -14.00 -10.95 -17.00
C TYR A 53 -13.43 -11.39 -15.64
N SER A 54 -12.21 -11.95 -15.66
CA SER A 54 -11.52 -12.45 -14.46
C SER A 54 -10.27 -11.63 -14.12
N ASP A 55 -10.09 -10.54 -14.87
CA ASP A 55 -9.02 -9.57 -14.73
C ASP A 55 -9.29 -8.64 -13.55
N PHE A 56 -8.23 -8.25 -12.86
CA PHE A 56 -8.35 -7.46 -11.62
C PHE A 56 -7.33 -6.33 -11.53
N GLY A 57 -6.53 -6.11 -12.58
CA GLY A 57 -5.51 -5.08 -12.60
C GLY A 57 -4.50 -5.25 -13.73
N PRO A 58 -3.45 -4.40 -13.74
CA PRO A 58 -3.19 -3.35 -12.75
C PRO A 58 -4.18 -2.19 -12.84
N LEU A 59 -4.26 -1.40 -11.78
CA LEU A 59 -5.01 -0.15 -11.80
C LEU A 59 -4.51 0.81 -12.89
N ASN A 60 -5.43 1.49 -13.56
CA ASN A 60 -5.10 2.37 -14.68
C ASN A 60 -4.37 3.67 -14.26
N LEU A 61 -3.82 4.38 -15.24
CA LEU A 61 -3.04 5.62 -15.03
C LEU A 61 -3.81 6.72 -14.29
N SER A 62 -5.12 6.85 -14.53
CA SER A 62 -5.93 7.87 -13.87
C SER A 62 -6.02 7.63 -12.36
N VAL A 63 -6.13 6.36 -11.95
CA VAL A 63 -6.09 5.95 -10.56
C VAL A 63 -4.71 6.19 -9.95
N LEU A 64 -3.65 5.76 -10.65
CA LEU A 64 -2.27 5.98 -10.21
C LEU A 64 -1.98 7.46 -9.96
N TYR A 65 -2.33 8.34 -10.89
CA TYR A 65 -2.15 9.78 -10.74
C TYR A 65 -2.86 10.35 -9.51
N ARG A 66 -4.13 9.98 -9.30
CA ARG A 66 -4.91 10.42 -8.13
C ARG A 66 -4.30 9.92 -6.82
N PHE A 67 -3.87 8.65 -6.79
CA PHE A 67 -3.16 8.06 -5.66
C PHE A 67 -1.87 8.85 -5.35
N CYS A 68 -1.01 9.07 -6.34
CA CYS A 68 0.24 9.81 -6.16
C CYS A 68 -0.01 11.22 -5.63
N LYS A 69 -0.96 11.96 -6.21
CA LYS A 69 -1.32 13.30 -5.71
C LYS A 69 -1.75 13.30 -4.24
N LYS A 70 -2.60 12.35 -3.85
CA LYS A 70 -3.07 12.20 -2.47
C LYS A 70 -1.92 11.90 -1.52
N LEU A 71 -1.04 10.97 -1.90
CA LEU A 71 0.11 10.57 -1.10
C LEU A 71 1.13 11.71 -0.94
N ILE A 72 1.45 12.42 -2.02
CA ILE A 72 2.36 13.58 -2.01
C ILE A 72 1.81 14.67 -1.09
N SER A 73 0.51 14.98 -1.19
CA SER A 73 -0.12 15.96 -0.32
C SER A 73 0.04 15.57 1.16
N LYS A 74 -0.23 14.30 1.49
CA LYS A 74 -0.10 13.78 2.86
C LYS A 74 1.34 13.83 3.37
N LEU A 75 2.32 13.50 2.53
CA LEU A 75 3.76 13.58 2.85
C LEU A 75 4.25 15.02 3.08
N LYS A 76 3.64 16.01 2.42
CA LYS A 76 3.95 17.44 2.59
C LYS A 76 3.31 18.04 3.84
N LEU A 77 2.06 17.67 4.13
CA LEU A 77 1.28 18.25 5.23
C LEU A 77 1.67 17.71 6.61
N SER A 78 2.38 16.58 6.68
CA SER A 78 2.71 15.94 7.95
C SER A 78 4.10 15.31 7.94
N LYS A 79 4.79 15.47 9.08
CA LYS A 79 6.04 14.73 9.38
C LYS A 79 5.78 13.33 9.93
N LYS A 80 4.52 12.94 10.15
CA LYS A 80 4.16 11.58 10.60
C LYS A 80 4.64 10.54 9.59
N ARG A 81 4.93 9.34 10.09
CA ARG A 81 5.05 8.13 9.28
C ARG A 81 3.71 7.88 8.59
N ILE A 82 3.76 7.53 7.31
CA ILE A 82 2.58 7.14 6.54
C ILE A 82 2.66 5.66 6.26
N VAL A 83 1.64 4.92 6.70
CA VAL A 83 1.46 3.51 6.34
C VAL A 83 0.39 3.45 5.27
N PHE A 84 0.79 3.21 4.02
CA PHE A 84 -0.14 2.85 2.97
C PHE A 84 -0.48 1.37 3.10
N TYR A 85 -1.76 1.03 3.26
CA TYR A 85 -2.17 -0.34 3.48
C TYR A 85 -3.32 -0.77 2.58
N THR A 86 -3.39 -2.07 2.36
CA THR A 86 -4.52 -2.75 1.71
C THR A 86 -5.19 -3.72 2.68
N SER A 87 -6.38 -4.18 2.35
CA SER A 87 -6.98 -5.37 2.93
C SER A 87 -6.26 -6.63 2.43
N SER A 88 -6.56 -7.80 3.02
CA SER A 88 -5.79 -9.03 2.82
C SER A 88 -6.11 -9.76 1.51
N ALA A 89 -7.15 -9.36 0.79
CA ALA A 89 -7.52 -9.94 -0.50
C ALA A 89 -6.38 -9.83 -1.53
N GLY A 90 -6.04 -10.95 -2.18
CA GLY A 90 -4.86 -11.06 -3.07
C GLY A 90 -4.81 -9.99 -4.17
N GLN A 91 -5.95 -9.70 -4.81
CA GLN A 91 -6.07 -8.67 -5.84
C GLN A 91 -5.80 -7.25 -5.32
N LYS A 92 -6.24 -6.93 -4.11
CA LYS A 92 -5.99 -5.62 -3.48
C LYS A 92 -4.53 -5.47 -3.10
N ARG A 93 -3.94 -6.52 -2.52
CA ARG A 93 -2.51 -6.55 -2.13
C ARG A 93 -1.60 -6.26 -3.32
N VAL A 94 -1.79 -6.93 -4.45
CA VAL A 94 -0.94 -6.71 -5.64
C VAL A 94 -1.21 -5.36 -6.30
N ASN A 95 -2.46 -4.90 -6.36
CA ASN A 95 -2.76 -3.55 -6.85
C ASN A 95 -2.18 -2.44 -5.96
N GLY A 96 -2.21 -2.61 -4.64
CA GLY A 96 -1.54 -1.69 -3.71
C GLY A 96 -0.02 -1.69 -3.88
N ALA A 97 0.59 -2.87 -4.01
CA ALA A 97 2.01 -3.00 -4.31
C ALA A 97 2.38 -2.30 -5.64
N PHE A 98 1.54 -2.44 -6.67
CA PHE A 98 1.69 -1.72 -7.94
C PHE A 98 1.63 -0.20 -7.76
N LEU A 99 0.65 0.33 -7.01
CA LEU A 99 0.51 1.77 -6.80
C LEU A 99 1.71 2.38 -6.06
N ILE A 100 2.10 1.78 -4.94
CA ILE A 100 3.20 2.30 -4.11
C ILE A 100 4.56 2.12 -4.79
N GLY A 101 4.73 1.02 -5.53
CA GLY A 101 5.94 0.78 -6.31
C GLY A 101 6.07 1.77 -7.46
N SER A 102 5.01 1.98 -8.24
CA SER A 102 4.98 2.97 -9.32
C SER A 102 5.23 4.38 -8.79
N PHE A 103 4.65 4.74 -7.64
CA PHE A 103 4.95 6.00 -6.97
C PHE A 103 6.43 6.18 -6.65
N ALA A 104 7.09 5.15 -6.09
CA ALA A 104 8.51 5.20 -5.76
C ALA A 104 9.40 5.36 -7.01
N ILE A 105 9.04 4.71 -8.11
CA ILE A 105 9.75 4.86 -9.39
C ILE A 105 9.57 6.29 -9.93
N ILE A 106 8.32 6.76 -10.06
CA ILE A 106 8.00 8.03 -10.73
C ILE A 106 8.48 9.25 -9.93
N PHE A 107 8.24 9.27 -8.62
CA PHE A 107 8.47 10.46 -7.78
C PHE A 107 9.74 10.42 -6.94
N HIS A 108 10.35 9.24 -6.78
CA HIS A 108 11.58 9.08 -5.99
C HIS A 108 12.75 8.50 -6.79
N ASN A 109 12.61 8.41 -8.12
CA ASN A 109 13.65 7.98 -9.05
C ASN A 109 14.31 6.65 -8.64
N LYS A 110 13.51 5.73 -8.09
CA LYS A 110 13.94 4.37 -7.72
C LYS A 110 13.91 3.45 -8.93
N SER A 111 14.84 2.50 -8.99
CA SER A 111 14.77 1.46 -10.01
C SER A 111 13.66 0.44 -9.69
N ALA A 112 13.22 -0.29 -10.71
CA ALA A 112 12.24 -1.37 -10.52
C ALA A 112 12.80 -2.47 -9.58
N GLU A 113 14.08 -2.77 -9.70
CA GLU A 113 14.80 -3.76 -8.88
C GLU A 113 14.82 -3.35 -7.41
N GLU A 114 15.17 -2.09 -7.11
CA GLU A 114 15.17 -1.55 -5.75
C GLU A 114 13.78 -1.64 -5.12
N VAL A 115 12.75 -1.22 -5.85
CA VAL A 115 11.37 -1.25 -5.38
C VAL A 115 10.89 -2.68 -5.16
N TRP A 116 11.18 -3.60 -6.09
CA TRP A 116 10.81 -5.00 -5.95
C TRP A 116 11.51 -5.68 -4.77
N SER A 117 12.79 -5.37 -4.56
CA SER A 117 13.57 -5.92 -3.44
C SER A 117 12.93 -5.65 -2.07
N LYS A 118 12.23 -4.50 -1.95
CA LYS A 118 11.47 -4.10 -0.78
C LYS A 118 10.08 -4.73 -0.75
N LEU A 119 9.32 -4.64 -1.84
CA LEU A 119 7.94 -5.13 -1.90
C LEU A 119 7.82 -6.64 -1.71
N ARG A 120 8.79 -7.43 -2.21
CA ARG A 120 8.79 -8.89 -1.98
C ARG A 120 8.85 -9.26 -0.50
N LEU A 121 9.40 -8.40 0.35
CA LEU A 121 9.48 -8.63 1.80
C LEU A 121 8.11 -8.51 2.49
N ALA A 122 7.10 -7.91 1.84
CA ALA A 122 5.75 -7.82 2.38
C ALA A 122 4.95 -9.13 2.24
N GLN A 123 5.51 -10.12 1.54
CA GLN A 123 5.00 -11.50 1.49
C GLN A 123 5.45 -12.25 2.76
N PRO A 124 4.74 -13.31 3.19
CA PRO A 124 3.58 -13.98 2.57
C PRO A 124 2.23 -13.28 2.82
N PRO A 125 1.14 -13.65 2.10
CA PRO A 125 1.10 -14.56 0.95
C PRO A 125 1.76 -13.93 -0.28
N LYS A 126 2.10 -14.75 -1.28
CA LYS A 126 2.67 -14.26 -2.54
C LYS A 126 1.70 -13.31 -3.24
N TYR A 127 2.23 -12.35 -4.00
CA TYR A 127 1.38 -11.54 -4.87
C TYR A 127 0.83 -12.40 -6.00
N LEU A 128 -0.42 -12.13 -6.39
CA LEU A 128 -1.00 -12.72 -7.60
C LEU A 128 -0.32 -12.11 -8.83
N ALA A 129 -0.17 -12.90 -9.89
CA ALA A 129 0.13 -12.35 -11.21
C ALA A 129 -1.14 -11.71 -11.78
N PHE A 130 -1.02 -10.53 -12.39
CA PHE A 130 -2.13 -9.92 -13.11
C PHE A 130 -2.59 -10.82 -14.27
N ARG A 131 -3.88 -10.81 -14.52
CA ARG A 131 -4.57 -11.45 -15.63
C ARG A 131 -5.73 -10.56 -16.04
#